data_AF-A0A920K5K2-F1
#
_entry.id   AF-A0A920K5K2-F1
#
_cell.length_a   1.000
_cell.length_b   1.000
_cell.length_c   1.000
_cell.angle_alpha   90.00
_cell.angle_beta   90.00
_cell.angle_gamma   90.00
#
_symmetry.space_group_name_H-M   'P 1'
#
loop_
_entity.id
_entity.type
_entity.pdbx_description
1 polymer ?
#
loop_
_entity_poly.entity_id
_entity_poly.type
_entity_poly.pdbx_seq_one_letter_code
_entity_poly.pdbx_strand_id
1 'polypeptide(L)'
;MEYNYKKLSDLQTRINRLNHLKEVAFWDQATNMSEKGLNARSEAIAELSQIVHELECNPNNKKIIFDAENEDLSEIERANLFKNKKKI
;
A
#
# COMPACT_ATOMS: atom_id res chain seq x y z
N MET A 1 16.81 -6.76 -17.11
CA MET A 1 16.97 -5.94 -15.89
C MET A 1 15.58 -5.80 -15.28
N GLU A 2 15.44 -6.07 -13.99
CA GLU A 2 14.16 -5.87 -13.30
C GLU A 2 14.12 -4.40 -12.83
N TYR A 3 13.25 -3.58 -13.43
CA TYR A 3 13.18 -2.14 -13.16
C TYR A 3 12.64 -1.87 -11.75
N ASN A 4 13.37 -1.08 -10.96
CA ASN A 4 12.99 -0.70 -9.59
C ASN A 4 11.70 0.11 -9.56
N TYR A 5 11.47 0.96 -10.57
CA TYR A 5 10.19 1.65 -10.71
C TYR A 5 9.02 0.66 -10.84
N LYS A 6 9.20 -0.42 -11.61
CA LYS A 6 8.18 -1.46 -11.75
C LYS A 6 7.92 -2.18 -10.43
N LYS A 7 8.98 -2.51 -9.67
CA LYS A 7 8.85 -3.09 -8.32
C LYS A 7 8.06 -2.19 -7.37
N LEU A 8 8.36 -0.89 -7.38
CA LEU A 8 7.64 0.09 -6.58
C LEU A 8 6.17 0.19 -7.00
N SER A 9 5.89 0.20 -8.31
CA SER A 9 4.53 0.25 -8.85
C SER A 9 3.71 -0.99 -8.47
N ASP A 10 4.31 -2.16 -8.52
CA ASP A 10 3.67 -3.42 -8.12
C ASP A 10 3.40 -3.47 -6.60
N LEU A 11 4.34 -2.97 -5.78
CA LEU A 11 4.16 -2.80 -4.35
C LEU A 11 2.99 -1.87 -4.03
N GLN A 12 2.93 -0.69 -4.68
CA GLN A 12 1.83 0.27 -4.49
C GLN A 12 0.49 -0.31 -4.95
N THR A 13 0.48 -1.08 -6.04
CA THR A 13 -0.72 -1.80 -6.49
C THR A 13 -1.20 -2.80 -5.44
N ARG A 14 -0.29 -3.55 -4.81
CA ARG A 14 -0.61 -4.47 -3.73
C ARG A 14 -1.19 -3.74 -2.52
N ILE A 15 -0.54 -2.67 -2.06
CA ILE A 15 -1.01 -1.83 -0.94
C ILE A 15 -2.41 -1.29 -1.24
N ASN A 16 -2.64 -0.79 -2.46
CA ASN A 16 -3.95 -0.26 -2.85
C ASN A 16 -5.06 -1.32 -2.79
N ARG A 17 -4.78 -2.56 -3.21
CA ARG A 17 -5.75 -3.66 -3.11
C ARG A 17 -6.08 -4.02 -1.66
N LEU A 18 -5.08 -4.04 -0.78
CA LEU A 18 -5.28 -4.31 0.65
C LEU A 18 -6.07 -3.19 1.34
N ASN A 19 -5.74 -1.93 1.05
CA ASN A 19 -6.50 -0.80 1.55
C ASN A 19 -7.94 -0.81 1.03
N HIS A 20 -8.17 -1.13 -0.24
CA HIS A 20 -9.52 -1.27 -0.77
C HIS A 20 -10.35 -2.31 0.00
N LEU A 21 -9.78 -3.49 0.28
CA LEU A 21 -10.45 -4.51 1.09
C LEU A 21 -10.74 -4.01 2.51
N LYS A 22 -9.78 -3.32 3.13
CA LYS A 22 -9.95 -2.72 4.47
C LYS A 22 -11.11 -1.72 4.49
N GLU A 23 -11.23 -0.86 3.49
CA GLU A 23 -12.33 0.12 3.40
C GLU A 23 -13.70 -0.57 3.25
N VAL A 24 -13.79 -1.63 2.45
CA VAL A 24 -15.03 -2.44 2.34
C VAL A 24 -15.38 -3.08 3.69
N ALA A 25 -14.38 -3.65 4.36
CA ALA A 25 -14.54 -4.26 5.67
C ALA A 25 -14.98 -3.22 6.73
N PHE A 26 -14.45 -2.00 6.68
CA PHE A 26 -14.83 -0.92 7.57
C PHE A 26 -16.27 -0.42 7.29
N TRP A 27 -16.62 -0.22 6.03
CA TRP A 27 -17.97 0.18 5.62
C TRP A 27 -19.03 -0.82 6.06
N ASP A 28 -18.78 -2.11 5.87
CA ASP A 28 -19.70 -3.18 6.29
C ASP A 28 -19.84 -3.24 7.81
N GLN A 29 -18.75 -3.05 8.56
CA GLN A 29 -18.79 -2.95 10.03
C GLN A 29 -19.67 -1.80 10.51
N ALA A 30 -19.58 -0.64 9.84
CA ALA A 30 -20.29 0.57 10.23
C ALA A 30 -21.79 0.58 9.87
N THR A 31 -22.23 -0.30 8.96
CA THR A 31 -23.58 -0.22 8.38
C THR A 31 -24.44 -1.47 8.61
N ASN A 32 -23.89 -2.66 8.42
CA ASN A 32 -24.69 -3.89 8.31
C ASN A 32 -24.29 -4.98 9.32
N MET A 33 -23.16 -4.83 10.01
CA MET A 33 -22.62 -5.89 10.86
C MET A 33 -23.37 -6.03 12.19
N SER A 34 -23.75 -7.27 12.53
CA SER A 34 -24.29 -7.59 13.85
C SER A 34 -23.22 -7.47 14.95
N GLU A 35 -23.61 -7.09 16.18
CA GLU A 35 -22.70 -6.92 17.33
C GLU A 35 -21.79 -8.13 17.58
N LYS A 36 -22.27 -9.36 17.35
CA LYS A 36 -21.50 -10.59 17.54
C LYS A 36 -20.27 -10.71 16.65
N GLY A 37 -20.25 -10.04 15.49
CA GLY A 37 -19.16 -10.07 14.52
C GLY A 37 -18.13 -8.93 14.68
N LEU A 38 -18.42 -7.96 15.55
CA LEU A 38 -17.67 -6.70 15.64
C LEU A 38 -16.21 -6.90 16.07
N ASN A 39 -15.97 -7.75 17.07
CA ASN A 39 -14.60 -8.05 17.54
C ASN A 39 -13.76 -8.73 16.45
N ALA A 40 -14.27 -9.81 15.86
CA ALA A 40 -13.56 -10.54 14.81
C ALA A 40 -13.24 -9.66 13.59
N ARG A 41 -14.17 -8.77 13.20
CA ARG A 41 -13.92 -7.81 12.12
C ARG A 41 -12.87 -6.76 12.51
N SER A 42 -12.92 -6.25 13.74
CA SER A 42 -11.98 -5.23 14.21
C SER A 42 -10.56 -5.79 14.28
N GLU A 43 -10.40 -7.04 14.73
CA GLU A 43 -9.11 -7.76 14.71
C GLU A 43 -8.59 -7.94 13.28
N ALA A 44 -9.45 -8.34 12.33
CA ALA A 44 -9.06 -8.49 10.94
C ALA A 44 -8.64 -7.16 10.27
N ILE A 45 -9.32 -6.05 10.59
CA ILE A 45 -8.95 -4.71 10.10
C ILE A 45 -7.61 -4.27 10.69
N ALA A 46 -7.36 -4.58 11.97
CA ALA A 46 -6.08 -4.28 12.61
C ALA A 46 -4.93 -5.04 11.95
N GLU A 47 -5.10 -6.34 11.71
CA GLU A 47 -4.11 -7.18 11.02
C GLU A 47 -3.83 -6.66 9.59
N LEU A 48 -4.88 -6.35 8.81
CA LEU A 48 -4.71 -5.75 7.49
C LEU A 48 -3.94 -4.43 7.54
N SER A 49 -4.19 -3.61 8.56
CA SER A 49 -3.50 -2.33 8.76
C SER A 49 -2.03 -2.54 9.10
N GLN A 50 -1.71 -3.54 9.92
CA GLN A 50 -0.32 -3.91 10.21
C GLN A 50 0.41 -4.38 8.95
N ILE A 51 -0.20 -5.27 8.14
CA ILE A 51 0.40 -5.73 6.88
C ILE A 51 0.68 -4.56 5.93
N VAL A 52 -0.28 -3.63 5.78
CA VAL A 52 -0.08 -2.43 4.96
C VAL A 52 1.07 -1.58 5.49
N HIS A 53 1.12 -1.36 6.81
CA HIS A 53 2.17 -0.57 7.45
C HIS A 53 3.56 -1.21 7.26
N GLU A 54 3.69 -2.52 7.44
CA GLU A 54 4.95 -3.25 7.23
C GLU A 54 5.44 -3.15 5.78
N LEU A 55 4.52 -3.20 4.80
CA LEU A 55 4.85 -3.03 3.39
C LEU A 55 5.31 -1.61 3.07
N GLU A 56 4.67 -0.60 3.64
CA GLU A 56 5.00 0.82 3.45
C GLU A 56 6.33 1.20 4.12
N CYS A 57 6.54 0.73 5.35
CA CYS A 57 7.73 1.03 6.15
C CYS A 57 8.92 0.11 5.89
N ASN A 58 8.83 -0.80 4.92
CA ASN A 58 9.93 -1.67 4.57
C ASN A 58 11.20 -0.84 4.26
N PRO A 59 12.31 -1.03 4.99
CA PRO A 59 13.53 -0.24 4.81
C PRO A 59 14.08 -0.27 3.37
N ASN A 60 13.81 -1.35 2.62
CA ASN A 60 14.26 -1.48 1.24
C ASN A 60 13.55 -0.50 0.29
N ASN A 61 12.39 0.04 0.65
CA ASN A 61 11.64 0.99 -0.19
C ASN A 61 12.47 2.24 -0.52
N LYS A 62 13.29 2.72 0.43
CA LYS A 62 14.18 3.87 0.21
C LYS A 62 15.20 3.58 -0.89
N LYS A 63 15.78 2.38 -0.88
CA LYS A 63 16.74 1.94 -1.90
C LYS A 63 16.07 1.80 -3.26
N ILE A 64 14.90 1.16 -3.32
CA ILE A 64 14.13 0.98 -4.56
C ILE A 64 13.80 2.33 -5.19
N ILE A 65 13.37 3.32 -4.39
CA ILE A 65 13.09 4.67 -4.89
C ILE A 65 14.35 5.33 -5.42
N PHE A 66 15.45 5.30 -4.67
CA PHE A 66 16.72 5.89 -5.10
C PHE A 66 17.23 5.28 -6.40
N ASP A 67 17.20 3.95 -6.51
CA ASP A 67 17.64 3.25 -7.73
C ASP A 67 16.70 3.58 -8.91
N ALA A 68 15.39 3.69 -8.68
CA ALA A 68 14.40 4.07 -9.70
C ALA A 68 14.56 5.51 -10.22
N GLU A 69 15.15 6.44 -9.46
CA GLU A 69 15.40 7.81 -9.93
C GLU A 69 16.41 7.88 -11.09
N ASN A 70 17.25 6.85 -11.23
CA ASN A 70 18.26 6.76 -12.28
C ASN A 70 17.77 5.99 -13.52
N GLU A 71 16.52 5.52 -13.52
CA GLU A 71 15.94 4.80 -14.64
C GLU A 71 15.40 5.78 -15.70
N ASP A 72 15.34 5.33 -16.95
CA ASP A 72 14.72 6.09 -18.04
C ASP A 72 13.19 6.03 -17.90
N LEU A 73 12.64 6.99 -17.15
CA LEU A 73 11.23 7.09 -16.82
C LEU A 73 10.53 8.14 -17.68
N SER A 74 9.31 7.80 -18.14
CA SER A 74 8.40 8.77 -18.73
C SER A 74 8.00 9.86 -17.71
N GLU A 75 7.45 10.97 -18.20
CA GLU A 75 7.01 12.09 -17.36
C GLU A 75 5.99 11.64 -16.28
N ILE A 76 5.06 10.76 -16.65
CA ILE A 76 4.04 10.22 -15.74
C ILE A 76 4.68 9.35 -14.66
N GLU A 77 5.64 8.50 -15.03
CA GLU A 77 6.32 7.61 -14.10
C GLU A 77 7.20 8.39 -13.12
N ARG A 78 7.88 9.43 -13.59
CA ARG A 78 8.66 10.34 -12.74
C ARG A 78 7.76 11.09 -11.75
N ALA A 79 6.59 11.56 -12.18
CA ALA A 79 5.61 12.19 -11.29
C ALA A 79 5.06 11.21 -10.24
N ASN A 80 4.83 9.95 -10.62
CA ASN A 80 4.42 8.89 -9.71
C ASN A 80 5.51 8.57 -8.68
N LEU A 81 6.77 8.41 -9.13
CA LEU A 81 7.92 8.20 -8.26
C LEU A 81 8.08 9.33 -7.22
N PHE A 82 7.94 10.59 -7.66
CA PHE A 82 7.98 11.75 -6.77
C PHE A 82 6.89 11.71 -5.69
N LYS A 83 5.66 11.31 -6.04
CA LYS A 83 4.59 11.12 -5.05
C LYS A 83 4.92 10.02 -4.05
N ASN A 84 5.49 8.90 -4.49
CA ASN A 84 5.92 7.83 -3.57
C ASN A 84 7.03 8.28 -2.63
N LYS A 85 8.00 9.05 -3.13
CA LYS A 85 9.08 9.62 -2.31
C LYS A 85 8.55 10.54 -1.19
N LYS A 86 7.46 11.27 -1.43
CA LYS A 86 6.82 12.12 -0.40
C LYS A 86 6.10 11.35 0.71
N LYS A 87 5.78 10.07 0.50
CA LYS A 87 5.07 9.25 1.49
C LYS A 87 6.01 8.62 2.53
N ILE A 88 7.32 8.59 2.28
CA ILE A 88 8.36 7.96 3.12
C ILE A 88 9.17 9.04 3.82
#